data_AF-A0A967EPV4-F1
#
_entry.id   AF-A0A967EPV4-F1
#
_cell.length_a   1.000
_cell.length_b   1.000
_cell.length_c   1.000
_cell.angle_alpha   90.00
_cell.angle_beta   90.00
_cell.angle_gamma   90.00
#
_symmetry.space_group_name_H-M   'P 1'
#
loop_
_entity.id
_entity.type
_entity.pdbx_description
1 polymer ?
#
loop_
_entity_poly.entity_id
_entity_poly.type
_entity_poly.pdbx_seq_one_letter_code
_entity_poly.pdbx_strand_id
1 'polypeptide(L)'
;MPIIPLLKINEKAIKAQLNTLFNKIGIANLSELEKLILNIPKNIVGFTLKDWQVNEKHLGDITERSFTKSRMANNIIDLNNDDILWVFKEIY
;
A
#
# COMPACT_ATOMS: atom_id res chain seq x y z
N MET A 1 6.39 -1.31 -1.91
CA MET A 1 5.97 0.08 -1.65
C MET A 1 4.63 0.05 -0.92
N PRO A 2 4.49 0.58 0.31
CA PRO A 2 3.30 0.42 1.16
C PRO A 2 1.98 0.88 0.55
N ILE A 3 2.02 1.87 -0.35
CA ILE A 3 0.80 2.42 -0.96
C ILE A 3 0.11 1.43 -1.92
N ILE A 4 0.86 0.51 -2.54
CA ILE A 4 0.33 -0.43 -3.54
C ILE A 4 -0.64 -1.46 -2.93
N PRO A 5 -0.29 -2.20 -1.87
CA PRO A 5 -1.23 -3.12 -1.25
C PRO A 5 -2.48 -2.40 -0.71
N LEU A 6 -2.32 -1.22 -0.10
CA LEU A 6 -3.47 -0.40 0.31
C LEU A 6 -4.35 0.03 -0.86
N LEU A 7 -3.74 0.35 -2.01
CA LEU A 7 -4.47 0.70 -3.22
C LEU A 7 -5.31 -0.48 -3.73
N LYS A 8 -4.77 -1.71 -3.69
CA LYS A 8 -5.50 -2.94 -4.05
C LYS A 8 -6.68 -3.21 -3.11
N ILE A 9 -6.46 -3.06 -1.80
CA ILE A 9 -7.53 -3.19 -0.79
C ILE A 9 -8.66 -2.19 -1.09
N ASN A 10 -8.29 -0.93 -1.36
CA ASN A 10 -9.26 0.15 -1.53
C ASN A 10 -9.86 0.23 -2.94
N GLU A 11 -9.30 -0.47 -3.94
CA GLU A 11 -9.59 -0.29 -5.38
C GLU A 11 -11.09 -0.22 -5.68
N LYS A 12 -11.87 -1.17 -5.13
CA LYS A 12 -13.32 -1.24 -5.35
C LYS A 12 -14.05 -0.02 -4.81
N ALA A 13 -13.64 0.49 -3.64
CA ALA A 13 -14.26 1.63 -2.99
C ALA A 13 -13.93 2.96 -3.68
N ILE A 14 -12.79 3.04 -4.37
CA ILE A 14 -12.32 4.27 -5.06
C ILE A 14 -12.31 4.18 -6.58
N LYS A 15 -13.03 3.22 -7.18
CA LYS A 15 -13.00 2.94 -8.62
C LYS A 15 -13.29 4.16 -9.50
N ALA A 16 -14.24 5.00 -9.10
CA ALA A 16 -14.60 6.20 -9.87
C ALA A 16 -13.47 7.25 -9.87
N GLN A 17 -12.82 7.42 -8.72
CA GLN A 17 -11.67 8.29 -8.52
C GLN A 17 -10.46 7.76 -9.29
N LEU A 18 -10.24 6.45 -9.29
CA LEU A 18 -9.19 5.80 -10.07
C LEU A 18 -9.40 5.99 -11.56
N ASN A 19 -10.62 5.77 -12.09
CA ASN A 19 -10.91 6.03 -13.49
C ASN A 19 -10.65 7.48 -13.88
N THR A 20 -10.99 8.43 -13.00
CA THR A 20 -10.69 9.85 -13.21
C THR A 20 -9.18 10.11 -13.27
N LEU A 21 -8.42 9.51 -12.36
CA LEU A 21 -6.97 9.60 -12.32
C LEU A 21 -6.34 8.98 -13.58
N PHE A 22 -6.76 7.78 -13.96
CA PHE A 22 -6.30 7.05 -15.14
C PHE A 22 -6.47 7.88 -16.41
N ASN A 23 -7.65 8.47 -16.60
CA ASN A 23 -7.92 9.35 -17.73
C ASN A 23 -7.03 10.60 -17.73
N LYS A 24 -6.77 11.20 -16.55
CA LYS A 24 -5.95 12.40 -16.44
C LYS A 24 -4.47 12.16 -16.76
N ILE A 25 -3.94 11.00 -16.38
CA ILE A 25 -2.52 10.68 -16.57
C ILE A 25 -2.26 9.79 -17.79
N GLY A 26 -3.31 9.40 -18.52
CA GLY A 26 -3.21 8.67 -19.78
C GLY A 26 -2.84 7.20 -19.62
N ILE A 27 -3.35 6.52 -18.59
CA ILE A 27 -3.14 5.08 -18.36
C ILE A 27 -4.46 4.31 -18.37
N ALA A 28 -4.41 3.00 -18.60
CA ALA A 28 -5.62 2.20 -18.78
C ALA A 28 -6.16 1.55 -17.51
N ASN A 29 -5.30 1.26 -16.53
CA ASN A 29 -5.66 0.40 -15.39
C ASN A 29 -4.73 0.55 -14.19
N LEU A 30 -5.08 -0.14 -13.11
CA LEU A 30 -4.34 -0.16 -11.86
C LEU A 30 -2.90 -0.67 -12.02
N SER A 31 -2.65 -1.68 -12.86
CA SER A 31 -1.31 -2.25 -13.06
C SER A 31 -0.34 -1.21 -13.67
N GLU A 32 -0.83 -0.36 -14.56
CA GLU A 32 -0.02 0.75 -15.09
C GLU A 32 0.28 1.80 -14.03
N LEU A 33 -0.70 2.11 -13.16
CA LEU A 33 -0.47 3.01 -12.02
C LEU A 33 0.58 2.45 -11.06
N GLU A 34 0.51 1.15 -10.74
CA GLU A 34 1.50 0.48 -9.90
C GLU A 34 2.91 0.59 -10.48
N LYS A 35 3.07 0.37 -11.80
CA LYS A 35 4.37 0.54 -12.48
C LYS A 35 4.90 1.96 -12.35
N LEU A 36 4.05 2.97 -12.53
CA LEU A 36 4.43 4.37 -12.37
C LEU A 36 4.89 4.64 -10.93
N ILE A 37 4.13 4.19 -9.93
CA ILE A 37 4.47 4.35 -8.51
C ILE A 37 5.81 3.68 -8.18
N LEU A 38 6.05 2.46 -8.66
CA LEU A 38 7.29 1.71 -8.42
C LEU A 38 8.51 2.33 -9.10
N ASN A 39 8.31 3.04 -10.22
CA ASN A 39 9.39 3.72 -10.92
C ASN A 39 9.87 4.99 -10.20
N ILE A 40 9.02 5.65 -9.38
CA ILE A 40 9.38 6.88 -8.65
C ILE A 40 10.60 6.67 -7.73
N PRO A 41 10.62 5.69 -6.80
CA PRO A 41 11.75 5.49 -5.90
C PRO A 41 12.90 4.68 -6.52
N LYS A 42 12.77 4.20 -7.75
CA LYS A 42 13.72 3.26 -8.36
C LYS A 42 15.12 3.87 -8.38
N ASN A 43 16.08 3.15 -7.79
CA ASN A 43 17.48 3.57 -7.61
C ASN A 43 17.69 4.82 -6.72
N ILE A 44 16.66 5.30 -6.04
CA ILE A 44 16.74 6.43 -5.10
C ILE A 44 16.70 5.91 -3.66
N VAL A 45 15.70 5.09 -3.34
CA VAL A 45 15.48 4.58 -1.99
C VAL A 45 14.86 3.18 -2.05
N GLY A 46 15.41 2.25 -1.27
CA GLY A 46 14.79 0.95 -1.04
C GLY A 46 13.45 1.15 -0.34
N PHE A 47 12.42 0.42 -0.74
CA PHE A 47 11.08 0.55 -0.17
C PHE A 47 10.54 -0.76 0.39
N THR A 48 11.37 -1.81 0.41
CA THR A 48 11.03 -3.08 1.03
C THR A 48 11.45 -3.07 2.48
N LEU A 49 10.74 -3.77 3.37
CA LEU A 49 11.13 -3.86 4.78
C LEU A 49 12.51 -4.50 4.92
N LYS A 50 12.86 -5.42 4.02
CA LYS A 50 14.19 -6.03 3.94
C LYS A 50 15.29 -5.00 3.65
N ASP A 51 15.08 -4.07 2.73
CA ASP A 51 16.05 -2.99 2.44
C ASP A 51 16.33 -2.13 3.69
N TRP A 52 15.34 -2.02 4.57
CA TRP A 52 15.42 -1.31 5.85
C TRP A 52 15.85 -2.20 7.02
N GLN A 53 16.32 -3.42 6.75
CA GLN A 53 16.81 -4.39 7.75
C GLN A 53 15.78 -4.79 8.80
N VAL A 54 14.49 -4.70 8.48
CA VAL A 54 13.42 -5.21 9.34
C VAL A 54 13.45 -6.74 9.28
N ASN A 55 13.42 -7.38 10.44
CA ASN A 55 13.32 -8.83 10.52
C ASN A 55 11.85 -9.28 10.38
N GLU A 56 11.60 -10.25 9.50
CA GLU A 56 10.25 -10.82 9.26
C GLU A 56 9.55 -11.28 10.56
N LYS A 57 10.30 -11.77 11.55
CA LYS A 57 9.75 -12.19 12.85
C LYS A 57 9.10 -11.04 13.63
N HIS A 58 9.43 -9.78 13.32
CA HIS A 58 8.87 -8.61 13.97
C HIS A 58 7.61 -8.08 13.27
N LEU A 59 7.17 -8.66 12.14
CA LEU A 59 6.01 -8.15 11.41
C LEU A 59 4.73 -8.17 12.25
N GLY A 60 4.56 -9.15 13.15
CA GLY A 60 3.45 -9.20 14.10
C GLY A 60 3.41 -7.97 15.01
N ASP A 61 4.50 -7.71 15.72
CA ASP A 61 4.64 -6.54 16.61
C ASP A 61 4.45 -5.21 15.86
N ILE A 62 4.98 -5.11 14.63
CA ILE A 62 4.84 -3.90 13.79
C ILE A 62 3.38 -3.70 13.39
N THR A 63 2.66 -4.78 13.07
CA THR A 63 1.23 -4.76 12.75
C THR A 63 0.43 -4.21 13.92
N GLU A 64 0.62 -4.79 15.12
CA GLU A 64 -0.10 -4.37 16.33
C GLU A 64 0.14 -2.89 16.66
N ARG A 65 1.40 -2.44 16.58
CA ARG A 65 1.76 -1.02 16.81
C ARG A 65 1.22 -0.07 15.75
N SER A 66 0.96 -0.56 14.54
CA SER A 66 0.41 0.24 13.44
C SER A 66 -1.11 0.40 13.56
N PHE A 67 -1.78 -0.51 14.26
CA PHE A 67 -3.23 -0.53 14.45
C PHE A 67 -3.71 0.52 15.47
N THR A 68 -3.48 1.79 15.16
CA THR A 68 -4.01 2.91 15.96
C THR A 68 -5.36 3.35 15.42
N LYS A 69 -6.33 3.63 16.31
CA LYS A 69 -7.71 4.01 15.95
C LYS A 69 -7.76 5.18 14.96
N SER A 70 -6.90 6.18 15.12
CA SER A 70 -6.88 7.36 14.24
C SER A 70 -6.37 7.05 12.83
N ARG A 71 -5.44 6.10 12.66
CA ARG A 71 -4.94 5.70 11.34
C ARG A 71 -5.94 4.83 10.60
N MET A 72 -6.55 3.88 11.32
CA MET A 72 -7.52 2.96 10.74
C MET A 72 -8.79 3.69 10.30
N ALA A 73 -9.29 4.63 11.12
CA ALA A 73 -10.50 5.39 10.82
C ALA A 73 -10.40 6.33 9.61
N ASN A 74 -9.18 6.61 9.12
CA ASN A 74 -8.96 7.47 7.95
C ASN A 74 -8.92 6.68 6.64
N ASN A 75 -8.96 5.34 6.68
CA ASN A 75 -9.07 4.54 5.48
C ASN A 75 -10.53 4.48 5.01
N ILE A 76 -10.75 4.46 3.70
CA ILE A 76 -12.11 4.47 3.12
C ILE A 76 -12.89 3.19 3.41
N ILE A 77 -12.18 2.08 3.64
CA ILE A 77 -12.75 0.84 4.15
C ILE A 77 -12.19 0.55 5.55
N ASP A 78 -12.98 -0.13 6.37
CA ASP A 78 -12.51 -0.60 7.68
C ASP A 78 -11.43 -1.66 7.48
N LEU A 79 -10.24 -1.39 8.03
CA LEU A 79 -9.11 -2.32 8.01
C LEU A 79 -9.07 -3.09 9.33
N ASN A 80 -8.77 -4.39 9.25
CA ASN A 80 -8.48 -5.23 10.40
C ASN A 80 -6.97 -5.56 10.48
N ASN A 81 -6.55 -6.26 11.55
CA ASN A 81 -5.14 -6.63 11.74
C ASN A 81 -4.59 -7.51 10.61
N ASP A 82 -5.40 -8.40 10.02
CA ASP A 82 -4.96 -9.29 8.95
C ASP A 82 -4.69 -8.50 7.65
N ASP A 83 -5.50 -7.48 7.35
CA ASP A 83 -5.28 -6.57 6.21
C ASP A 83 -3.94 -5.84 6.35
N ILE A 84 -3.64 -5.33 7.56
CA ILE A 84 -2.39 -4.62 7.85
C ILE A 84 -1.18 -5.58 7.80
N LEU A 85 -1.31 -6.78 8.36
CA LEU A 85 -0.28 -7.80 8.28
C LEU A 85 -0.01 -8.18 6.81
N TRP A 86 -1.06 -8.32 6.00
CA TRP A 86 -0.93 -8.57 4.57
C TRP A 86 -0.20 -7.43 3.85
N VAL A 87 -0.53 -6.16 4.15
CA VAL A 87 0.20 -4.99 3.64
C VAL A 87 1.69 -5.09 3.94
N PHE A 88 2.07 -5.44 5.18
CA PHE A 88 3.47 -5.58 5.56
C PHE A 88 4.18 -6.74 4.84
N LYS A 89 3.49 -7.87 4.63
CA LYS A 89 4.03 -9.01 3.87
C LYS A 89 4.26 -8.67 2.40
N GLU A 90 3.38 -7.90 1.77
CA GLU A 90 3.50 -7.47 0.37
C GLU A 90 4.67 -6.51 0.12
N ILE A 91 5.20 -5.89 1.18
CA ILE A 91 6.32 -4.95 1.08
C ILE A 91 7.59 -5.47 1.74
N TYR A 92 7.65 -6.74 2.15
CA TYR A 92 8.88 -7.33 2.68
C TYR A 92 9.88 -7.64 1.56
#